data_AF-A0A5N7MRK5-F1
#
_entry.id   AF-A0A5N7MRK5-F1
#
_cell.length_a   1.000
_cell.length_b   1.000
_cell.length_c   1.000
_cell.angle_alpha   90.00
_cell.angle_beta   90.00
_cell.angle_gamma   90.00
#
_symmetry.space_group_name_H-M   'P 1'
#
loop_
_entity.id
_entity.type
_entity.pdbx_description
1 polymer ?
#
loop_
_entity_poly.entity_id
_entity_poly.type
_entity_poly.pdbx_seq_one_letter_code
_entity_poly.pdbx_strand_id
1 'polypeptide(L)'
;MAGLLGSQRRLNWRAAALLGLISSTFSTLVSQFLAGRIGRDAVVDWMVVATIPLRDGMLQSEPSWPAIAAGILFHQWADFTWAVIFFWLLGRWTAGLKPRTLLFIALPWALFTSAFEWFVLVPLIPFWQPIFTLNQPYWIGFLVHAVSASMYPLFPWLRDWLRGRLPSPHGRFTAVWTTLAATGLLVLGFIAFLGWQNRELPWMGESPAFDQSYMRRMAAHHAQGVELAQTAIEKARDPHLKNLARLMAADQKGEIAIFQQWWRSWFGGDLPPAAPEEHATMPGMLSSEQIDGLRRTNSDAFDPLFITLMTTHHQGAIAMADEALRHAQRGEIELMHGSEGLAAVEAATFSLLVPAGDASADRREQAPSTHRH
;
A
#
# COMPACT_ATOMS: atom_id res chain seq x y z
N MET A 1 -36.33 -27.28 33.81
CA MET A 1 -35.12 -26.70 33.18
C MET A 1 -35.18 -26.76 31.64
N ALA A 2 -36.26 -26.29 31.01
CA ALA A 2 -36.42 -26.29 29.54
C ALA A 2 -36.83 -24.91 28.96
N GLY A 3 -36.85 -23.85 29.78
CA GLY A 3 -37.35 -22.52 29.39
C GLY A 3 -36.30 -21.44 29.13
N LEU A 4 -35.00 -21.69 29.36
CA LEU A 4 -33.94 -20.67 29.26
C LEU A 4 -33.04 -20.80 28.02
N LEU A 5 -33.20 -21.86 27.23
CA LEU A 5 -32.39 -22.11 26.03
C LEU A 5 -33.06 -21.60 24.73
N GLY A 6 -34.35 -21.23 24.77
CA GLY A 6 -35.14 -20.94 23.58
C GLY A 6 -35.07 -19.51 23.02
N SER A 7 -34.70 -18.49 23.81
CA SER A 7 -34.79 -17.08 23.37
C SER A 7 -33.44 -16.37 23.15
N GLN A 8 -32.32 -16.97 23.55
CA GLN A 8 -31.01 -16.30 23.60
C GLN A 8 -30.12 -16.46 22.35
N ARG A 9 -30.51 -17.26 21.35
CA ARG A 9 -29.60 -17.68 20.26
C ARG A 9 -30.14 -17.45 18.84
N ARG A 10 -30.88 -16.37 18.57
CA ARG A 10 -31.09 -15.97 17.16
C ARG A 10 -29.81 -15.34 16.61
N LEU A 11 -29.23 -15.99 15.59
CA LEU A 11 -28.09 -15.50 14.81
C LEU A 11 -28.35 -14.05 14.39
N ASN A 12 -27.47 -13.11 14.77
CA ASN A 12 -27.72 -11.68 14.54
C ASN A 12 -27.09 -11.21 13.23
N TRP A 13 -27.64 -11.67 12.11
CA TRP A 13 -27.18 -11.29 10.77
C TRP A 13 -27.22 -9.78 10.55
N ARG A 14 -28.18 -9.07 11.16
CA ARG A 14 -28.30 -7.62 11.08
C ARG A 14 -27.09 -6.93 11.71
N ALA A 15 -26.67 -7.36 12.89
CA ALA A 15 -25.46 -6.82 13.54
C ALA A 15 -24.20 -7.12 12.73
N ALA A 16 -24.10 -8.33 12.16
CA ALA A 16 -22.96 -8.72 11.33
C ALA A 16 -22.91 -7.91 10.01
N ALA A 17 -24.06 -7.70 9.36
CA ALA A 17 -24.17 -6.90 8.15
C ALA A 17 -23.81 -5.43 8.40
N LEU A 18 -24.33 -4.83 9.47
CA LEU A 18 -23.96 -3.46 9.85
C LEU A 18 -22.47 -3.34 10.16
N LEU A 19 -21.92 -4.33 10.88
CA LEU A 19 -20.49 -4.36 11.16
C LEU A 19 -19.67 -4.44 9.87
N GLY A 20 -20.05 -5.29 8.91
CA GLY A 20 -19.36 -5.40 7.63
C GLY A 20 -19.37 -4.10 6.83
N LEU A 21 -20.51 -3.40 6.79
CA LEU A 21 -20.60 -2.08 6.14
C LEU A 21 -19.70 -1.05 6.83
N ILE A 22 -19.72 -0.98 8.16
CA ILE A 22 -18.90 -0.05 8.95
C ILE A 22 -17.41 -0.37 8.76
N SER A 23 -17.01 -1.63 8.93
CA SER A 23 -15.61 -2.03 8.84
C SER A 23 -15.06 -1.81 7.45
N SER A 24 -15.82 -2.16 6.42
CA SER A 24 -15.37 -2.00 5.05
C SER A 24 -15.30 -0.54 4.61
N THR A 25 -16.26 0.29 5.01
CA THR A 25 -16.17 1.73 4.78
C THR A 25 -14.93 2.31 5.47
N PHE A 26 -14.67 1.89 6.71
CA PHE A 26 -13.52 2.33 7.48
C PHE A 26 -12.19 1.92 6.82
N SER A 27 -12.02 0.67 6.40
CA SER A 27 -10.81 0.19 5.72
C SER A 27 -10.57 0.86 4.37
N THR A 28 -11.62 1.11 3.59
CA THR A 28 -11.53 1.87 2.33
C THR A 28 -11.05 3.30 2.57
N LEU A 29 -11.61 4.00 3.57
CA LEU A 29 -11.20 5.37 3.90
C LEU A 29 -9.74 5.43 4.39
N VAL A 30 -9.34 4.51 5.27
CA VAL A 30 -7.94 4.44 5.73
C VAL A 30 -6.99 4.19 4.58
N SER A 31 -7.30 3.25 3.69
CA SER A 31 -6.47 2.95 2.52
C SER A 31 -6.35 4.16 1.59
N GLN A 32 -7.46 4.86 1.36
CA GLN A 32 -7.49 6.07 0.53
C GLN A 32 -6.63 7.20 1.10
N PHE A 33 -6.67 7.43 2.43
CA PHE A 33 -5.92 8.52 3.05
C PHE A 33 -4.44 8.18 3.29
N LEU A 34 -4.09 6.89 3.38
CA LEU A 34 -2.73 6.46 3.67
C LEU A 34 -1.88 6.23 2.41
N ALA A 35 -2.48 5.81 1.28
CA ALA A 35 -1.75 5.35 0.09
C ALA A 35 -0.60 6.29 -0.34
N GLY A 36 -0.90 7.56 -0.61
CA GLY A 36 0.11 8.52 -1.08
C GLY A 36 1.22 8.82 -0.06
N ARG A 37 1.00 8.52 1.23
CA ARG A 37 1.99 8.70 2.30
C ARG A 37 3.02 7.58 2.35
N ILE A 38 2.67 6.41 1.83
CA ILE A 38 3.53 5.24 1.78
C ILE A 38 4.01 4.94 0.36
N GLY A 39 3.95 5.93 -0.54
CA GLY A 39 4.43 5.80 -1.92
C GLY A 39 3.50 4.96 -2.81
N ARG A 40 2.19 4.94 -2.54
CA ARG A 40 1.20 4.21 -3.33
C ARG A 40 0.17 5.14 -3.96
N ASP A 41 -0.22 4.83 -5.19
CA ASP A 41 -1.32 5.50 -5.87
C ASP A 41 -2.62 4.73 -5.64
N ALA A 42 -3.52 5.32 -4.83
CA ALA A 42 -4.80 4.70 -4.49
C ALA A 42 -5.67 4.41 -5.72
N VAL A 43 -5.59 5.24 -6.76
CA VAL A 43 -6.41 5.10 -7.96
C VAL A 43 -5.95 3.89 -8.78
N VAL A 44 -4.63 3.71 -8.93
CA VAL A 44 -4.04 2.52 -9.54
C VAL A 44 -4.33 1.28 -8.70
N ASP A 45 -4.19 1.36 -7.38
CA ASP A 45 -4.51 0.26 -6.46
C ASP A 45 -5.94 -0.25 -6.63
N TRP A 46 -6.93 0.64 -6.66
CA TRP A 46 -8.33 0.24 -6.85
C TRP A 46 -8.57 -0.35 -8.23
N MET A 47 -7.95 0.18 -9.28
CA MET A 47 -8.02 -0.43 -10.61
C MET A 47 -7.45 -1.85 -10.60
N VAL A 48 -6.31 -2.08 -9.93
CA VAL A 48 -5.71 -3.41 -9.78
C VAL A 48 -6.66 -4.35 -9.03
N VAL A 49 -7.28 -3.89 -7.93
CA VAL A 49 -8.31 -4.68 -7.21
C VAL A 49 -9.49 -5.03 -8.13
N ALA A 50 -9.91 -4.12 -9.01
CA ALA A 50 -11.01 -4.37 -9.96
C ALA A 50 -10.70 -5.50 -10.95
N THR A 51 -9.43 -5.76 -11.24
CA THR A 51 -9.02 -6.88 -12.10
C THR A 51 -9.30 -8.24 -11.49
N ILE A 52 -9.52 -8.34 -10.18
CA ILE A 52 -9.87 -9.60 -9.53
C ILE A 52 -11.18 -10.15 -10.12
N PRO A 53 -12.32 -9.43 -10.03
CA PRO A 53 -13.56 -9.89 -10.64
C PRO A 53 -13.68 -9.63 -12.13
N LEU A 54 -13.07 -8.57 -12.66
CA LEU A 54 -13.30 -8.10 -14.04
C LEU A 54 -12.12 -8.36 -14.98
N ARG A 55 -11.06 -9.03 -14.48
CA ARG A 55 -9.86 -9.43 -15.23
C ARG A 55 -9.15 -8.24 -15.88
N ASP A 56 -8.30 -8.56 -16.86
CA ASP A 56 -7.49 -7.61 -17.61
C ASP A 56 -8.28 -6.49 -18.31
N GLY A 57 -9.61 -6.64 -18.46
CA GLY A 57 -10.46 -5.63 -19.07
C GLY A 57 -10.48 -4.29 -18.31
N MET A 58 -10.10 -4.29 -17.03
CA MET A 58 -9.98 -3.09 -16.21
C MET A 58 -8.59 -2.43 -16.27
N LEU A 59 -7.56 -3.10 -16.80
CA LEU A 59 -6.21 -2.53 -16.84
C LEU A 59 -6.15 -1.41 -17.89
N GLN A 60 -5.87 -0.21 -17.41
CA GLN A 60 -5.83 1.02 -18.19
C GLN A 60 -4.57 1.81 -17.81
N SER A 61 -3.92 2.44 -18.78
CA SER A 61 -2.78 3.33 -18.51
C SER A 61 -3.19 4.61 -17.79
N GLU A 62 -4.48 4.93 -17.82
CA GLU A 62 -5.12 6.02 -17.09
C GLU A 62 -6.39 5.44 -16.47
N PRO A 63 -6.38 5.16 -15.15
CA PRO A 63 -7.51 4.51 -14.51
C PRO A 63 -8.79 5.34 -14.60
N SER A 64 -9.84 4.75 -15.17
CA SER A 64 -11.16 5.37 -15.27
C SER A 64 -11.98 5.21 -13.98
N TRP A 65 -12.91 6.14 -13.73
CA TRP A 65 -13.84 6.06 -12.61
C TRP A 65 -14.60 4.71 -12.49
N PRO A 66 -15.07 4.08 -13.57
CA PRO A 66 -15.67 2.75 -13.50
C PRO A 66 -14.73 1.68 -12.96
N ALA A 67 -13.44 1.69 -13.34
CA ALA A 67 -12.46 0.74 -12.85
C ALA A 67 -12.20 0.95 -11.35
N ILE A 68 -12.04 2.19 -10.92
CA ILE A 68 -11.87 2.56 -9.50
C ILE A 68 -13.09 2.09 -8.68
N ALA A 69 -14.30 2.41 -9.16
CA ALA A 69 -15.54 2.04 -8.48
C ALA A 69 -15.71 0.53 -8.38
N ALA A 70 -15.37 -0.22 -9.44
CA ALA A 70 -15.43 -1.68 -9.42
C ALA A 70 -14.48 -2.28 -8.38
N GLY A 71 -13.26 -1.74 -8.24
CA GLY A 71 -12.30 -2.16 -7.22
C GLY A 71 -12.81 -1.93 -5.80
N ILE A 72 -13.31 -0.73 -5.53
CA ILE A 72 -13.92 -0.39 -4.24
C ILE A 72 -15.10 -1.31 -3.95
N LEU A 73 -16.02 -1.51 -4.90
CA LEU A 73 -17.19 -2.37 -4.71
C LEU A 73 -16.81 -3.83 -4.46
N PHE A 74 -15.79 -4.35 -5.14
CA PHE A 74 -15.30 -5.70 -4.91
C PHE A 74 -14.73 -5.86 -3.50
N HIS A 75 -13.90 -4.91 -3.05
CA HIS A 75 -13.42 -4.87 -1.68
C HIS A 75 -14.58 -4.79 -0.66
N GLN A 76 -15.56 -3.92 -0.89
CA GLN A 76 -16.73 -3.78 -0.03
C GLN A 76 -17.50 -5.09 0.12
N TRP A 77 -17.67 -5.80 -1.00
CA TRP A 77 -18.30 -7.11 -1.01
C TRP A 77 -17.49 -8.15 -0.23
N ALA A 78 -16.17 -8.18 -0.39
CA ALA A 78 -15.29 -9.12 0.30
C ALA A 78 -15.35 -8.94 1.83
N ASP A 79 -15.08 -7.72 2.32
CA ASP A 79 -15.09 -7.41 3.76
C ASP A 79 -16.47 -7.66 4.38
N PHE A 80 -17.54 -7.25 3.69
CA PHE A 80 -18.90 -7.50 4.13
C PHE A 80 -19.16 -9.01 4.28
N THR A 81 -18.76 -9.80 3.29
CA THR A 81 -18.94 -11.25 3.29
C THR A 81 -18.17 -11.90 4.45
N TRP A 82 -16.93 -11.46 4.70
CA TRP A 82 -16.13 -11.92 5.83
C TRP A 82 -16.77 -11.62 7.19
N ALA A 83 -17.25 -10.39 7.38
CA ALA A 83 -17.95 -10.00 8.60
C ALA A 83 -19.23 -10.84 8.82
N VAL A 84 -20.01 -11.09 7.76
CA VAL A 84 -21.20 -11.94 7.84
C VAL A 84 -20.82 -13.38 8.19
N ILE A 85 -19.83 -13.98 7.54
CA ILE A 85 -19.40 -15.35 7.86
C ILE A 85 -18.94 -15.43 9.33
N PHE A 86 -18.10 -14.51 9.78
CA PHE A 86 -17.49 -14.59 11.10
C PHE A 86 -18.46 -14.26 12.25
N PHE A 87 -19.34 -13.28 12.06
CA PHE A 87 -20.23 -12.79 13.14
C PHE A 87 -21.67 -13.28 13.05
N TRP A 88 -22.11 -13.75 11.88
CA TRP A 88 -23.39 -14.43 11.73
C TRP A 88 -23.24 -15.94 11.74
N LEU A 89 -22.57 -16.54 10.75
CA LEU A 89 -22.49 -18.01 10.63
C LEU A 89 -21.71 -18.64 11.80
N LEU A 90 -20.55 -18.08 12.13
CA LEU A 90 -19.75 -18.45 13.31
C LEU A 90 -20.15 -17.65 14.57
N GLY A 91 -21.23 -16.87 14.48
CA GLY A 91 -21.72 -15.95 15.50
C GLY A 91 -21.98 -16.58 16.88
N ARG A 92 -22.25 -17.89 16.93
CA ARG A 92 -22.40 -18.64 18.19
C ARG A 92 -21.14 -18.61 19.07
N TRP A 93 -19.96 -18.51 18.47
CA TRP A 93 -18.67 -18.49 19.17
C TRP A 93 -18.25 -17.07 19.50
N THR A 94 -18.50 -16.12 18.60
CA THR A 94 -18.09 -14.72 18.77
C THR A 94 -19.04 -13.91 19.63
N ALA A 95 -20.32 -14.25 19.68
CA ALA A 95 -21.32 -13.52 20.48
C ALA A 95 -21.01 -13.51 21.98
N GLY A 96 -20.41 -14.55 22.54
CA GLY A 96 -20.10 -14.59 23.97
C GLY A 96 -18.89 -13.74 24.38
N LEU A 97 -18.09 -13.28 23.42
CA LEU A 97 -16.78 -12.72 23.67
C LEU A 97 -16.84 -11.26 24.09
N LYS A 98 -15.91 -10.87 24.98
CA LYS A 98 -15.71 -9.47 25.35
C LYS A 98 -15.01 -8.73 24.19
N PRO A 99 -15.24 -7.42 24.00
CA PRO A 99 -14.61 -6.65 22.93
C PRO A 99 -13.08 -6.78 22.85
N ARG A 100 -12.38 -6.75 23.99
CA ARG A 100 -10.92 -6.98 24.07
C ARG A 100 -10.48 -8.35 23.54
N THR A 101 -11.29 -9.38 23.77
CA THR A 101 -11.01 -10.74 23.30
C THR A 101 -11.21 -10.82 21.79
N LEU A 102 -12.25 -10.15 21.27
CA LEU A 102 -12.42 -10.01 19.83
C LEU A 102 -11.25 -9.29 19.19
N LEU A 103 -10.78 -8.17 19.75
CA LEU A 103 -9.63 -7.43 19.23
C LEU A 103 -8.37 -8.31 19.14
N PHE A 104 -8.07 -9.06 20.19
CA PHE A 104 -6.90 -9.95 20.22
C PHE A 104 -6.98 -11.06 19.16
N ILE A 105 -8.16 -11.63 18.94
CA ILE A 105 -8.38 -12.68 17.93
C ILE A 105 -8.45 -12.09 16.51
N ALA A 106 -8.85 -10.82 16.38
CA ALA A 106 -9.08 -10.19 15.10
C ALA A 106 -7.79 -10.02 14.27
N LEU A 107 -6.61 -9.88 14.90
CA LEU A 107 -5.35 -9.74 14.18
C LEU A 107 -4.89 -11.07 13.52
N PRO A 108 -4.80 -12.21 14.24
CA PRO A 108 -4.61 -13.51 13.59
C PRO A 108 -5.70 -13.84 12.57
N TRP A 109 -6.93 -13.41 12.82
CA TRP A 109 -8.03 -13.57 11.88
C TRP A 109 -7.80 -12.78 10.60
N ALA A 110 -7.44 -11.48 10.68
CA ALA A 110 -7.14 -10.65 9.52
C ALA A 110 -6.01 -11.23 8.67
N LEU A 111 -4.95 -11.71 9.33
CA LEU A 111 -3.85 -12.37 8.63
C LEU A 111 -4.34 -13.65 7.93
N PHE A 112 -5.12 -14.48 8.63
CA PHE A 112 -5.67 -15.71 8.07
C PHE A 112 -6.63 -15.42 6.90
N THR A 113 -7.57 -14.49 7.03
CA THR A 113 -8.54 -14.18 5.97
C THR A 113 -7.90 -13.48 4.79
N SER A 114 -6.93 -12.60 5.02
CA SER A 114 -6.12 -12.03 3.94
C SER A 114 -5.35 -13.14 3.21
N ALA A 115 -4.63 -13.99 3.93
CA ALA A 115 -3.90 -15.10 3.31
C ALA A 115 -4.84 -16.05 2.55
N PHE A 116 -5.98 -16.41 3.15
CA PHE A 116 -6.95 -17.29 2.51
C PHE A 116 -7.61 -16.62 1.30
N GLU A 117 -7.92 -15.34 1.35
CA GLU A 117 -8.42 -14.60 0.20
C GLU A 117 -7.42 -14.65 -0.95
N TRP A 118 -6.17 -14.25 -0.70
CA TRP A 118 -5.16 -14.11 -1.76
C TRP A 118 -4.59 -15.44 -2.27
N PHE A 119 -4.38 -16.42 -1.38
CA PHE A 119 -3.77 -17.70 -1.76
C PHE A 119 -4.78 -18.80 -2.06
N VAL A 120 -6.06 -18.62 -1.71
CA VAL A 120 -7.11 -19.65 -1.91
C VAL A 120 -8.29 -19.13 -2.70
N LEU A 121 -8.98 -18.07 -2.26
CA LEU A 121 -10.21 -17.62 -2.94
C LEU A 121 -9.94 -16.99 -4.30
N VAL A 122 -9.01 -16.03 -4.37
CA VAL A 122 -8.63 -15.34 -5.60
C VAL A 122 -8.20 -16.38 -6.67
N PRO A 123 -7.35 -17.37 -6.37
CA PRO A 123 -7.02 -18.40 -7.36
C PRO A 123 -8.17 -19.34 -7.74
N LEU A 124 -9.06 -19.69 -6.80
CA LEU A 124 -10.00 -20.82 -6.98
C LEU A 124 -11.43 -20.44 -7.40
N ILE A 125 -11.95 -19.27 -7.00
CA ILE A 125 -13.39 -18.97 -7.10
C ILE A 125 -13.62 -17.53 -7.56
N PRO A 126 -14.20 -17.29 -8.74
CA PRO A 126 -13.98 -17.87 -10.07
C PRO A 126 -12.87 -17.11 -10.84
N PHE A 127 -11.75 -16.77 -10.20
CA PHE A 127 -10.85 -15.76 -10.77
C PHE A 127 -9.56 -16.29 -11.43
N TRP A 128 -9.32 -17.62 -11.53
CA TRP A 128 -8.26 -18.27 -12.34
C TRP A 128 -7.24 -17.28 -12.95
N GLN A 129 -6.23 -16.86 -12.17
CA GLN A 129 -5.32 -15.78 -12.57
C GLN A 129 -3.96 -16.28 -13.07
N PRO A 130 -3.71 -16.27 -14.38
CA PRO A 130 -2.44 -15.80 -14.96
C PRO A 130 -2.64 -14.28 -15.23
N ILE A 131 -1.72 -13.31 -15.05
CA ILE A 131 -0.34 -13.24 -15.49
C ILE A 131 0.59 -12.40 -14.56
N PHE A 132 0.10 -11.55 -13.65
CA PHE A 132 1.00 -10.66 -12.87
C PHE A 132 0.93 -10.89 -11.37
N THR A 133 1.68 -11.89 -10.89
CA THR A 133 1.95 -12.09 -9.46
C THR A 133 2.76 -10.95 -8.84
N LEU A 134 3.49 -10.17 -9.65
CA LEU A 134 4.44 -9.13 -9.23
C LEU A 134 3.79 -7.88 -8.61
N ASN A 135 2.53 -7.57 -8.92
CA ASN A 135 1.80 -6.45 -8.30
C ASN A 135 0.49 -6.94 -7.66
N GLN A 136 0.40 -8.21 -7.26
CA GLN A 136 -0.69 -8.64 -6.37
C GLN A 136 -0.56 -7.76 -5.12
N PRO A 137 -1.53 -6.88 -4.83
CA PRO A 137 -1.43 -5.97 -3.72
C PRO A 137 -1.75 -6.75 -2.44
N TYR A 138 -1.00 -7.82 -2.15
CA TYR A 138 -1.14 -8.60 -0.93
C TYR A 138 -1.05 -7.70 0.30
N TRP A 139 -0.23 -6.64 0.21
CA TRP A 139 -0.16 -5.61 1.23
C TRP A 139 -1.49 -4.85 1.39
N ILE A 140 -2.20 -4.49 0.30
CA ILE A 140 -3.50 -3.81 0.40
C ILE A 140 -4.52 -4.76 1.01
N GLY A 141 -4.51 -6.03 0.61
CA GLY A 141 -5.30 -7.09 1.22
C GLY A 141 -5.07 -7.17 2.72
N PHE A 142 -3.82 -7.36 3.12
CA PHE A 142 -3.47 -7.46 4.52
C PHE A 142 -3.86 -6.19 5.29
N LEU A 143 -3.59 -5.01 4.74
CA LEU A 143 -3.93 -3.72 5.34
C LEU A 143 -5.44 -3.59 5.52
N VAL A 144 -6.25 -3.83 4.47
CA VAL A 144 -7.71 -3.68 4.56
C VAL A 144 -8.30 -4.67 5.57
N HIS A 145 -7.83 -5.92 5.59
CA HIS A 145 -8.26 -6.91 6.58
C HIS A 145 -7.86 -6.52 8.00
N ALA A 146 -6.62 -6.07 8.21
CA ALA A 146 -6.12 -5.66 9.52
C ALA A 146 -6.90 -4.44 10.06
N VAL A 147 -7.17 -3.47 9.20
CA VAL A 147 -7.94 -2.27 9.52
C VAL A 147 -9.41 -2.60 9.77
N SER A 148 -10.03 -3.47 8.96
CA SER A 148 -11.39 -3.96 9.17
C SER A 148 -11.55 -4.76 10.47
N ALA A 149 -10.58 -5.62 10.78
CA ALA A 149 -10.52 -6.38 12.02
C ALA A 149 -10.49 -5.47 13.27
N SER A 150 -9.92 -4.27 13.15
CA SER A 150 -9.94 -3.29 14.24
C SER A 150 -11.37 -2.82 14.61
N MET A 151 -12.35 -2.93 13.69
CA MET A 151 -13.75 -2.55 13.94
C MET A 151 -14.59 -3.67 14.59
N TYR A 152 -14.09 -4.90 14.58
CA TYR A 152 -14.80 -6.07 15.12
C TYR A 152 -15.19 -6.01 16.61
N PRO A 153 -14.46 -5.31 17.49
CA PRO A 153 -14.88 -5.08 18.87
C PRO A 153 -16.22 -4.34 19.02
N LEU A 154 -16.75 -3.71 17.96
CA LEU A 154 -18.07 -3.06 17.95
C LEU A 154 -19.24 -4.06 17.90
N PHE A 155 -18.98 -5.31 17.51
CA PHE A 155 -20.01 -6.33 17.32
C PHE A 155 -20.94 -6.55 18.52
N PRO A 156 -20.43 -6.72 19.78
CA PRO A 156 -21.30 -7.00 20.92
C PRO A 156 -22.28 -5.87 21.20
N TRP A 157 -21.85 -4.62 21.03
CA TRP A 157 -22.70 -3.45 21.21
C TRP A 157 -23.77 -3.32 20.13
N LEU A 158 -23.40 -3.47 18.84
CA LEU A 158 -24.37 -3.48 17.73
C LEU A 158 -25.45 -4.54 17.93
N ARG A 159 -25.03 -5.73 18.39
CA ARG A 159 -25.94 -6.82 18.67
C ARG A 159 -26.89 -6.51 19.82
N ASP A 160 -26.39 -5.93 20.91
CA ASP A 160 -27.21 -5.59 22.07
C ASP A 160 -28.21 -4.48 21.75
N TRP A 161 -27.76 -3.46 21.01
CA TRP A 161 -28.59 -2.36 20.51
C TRP A 161 -29.75 -2.87 19.66
N LEU A 162 -29.47 -3.70 18.65
CA LEU A 162 -30.51 -4.29 17.79
C LEU A 162 -31.47 -5.23 18.52
N ARG A 163 -31.08 -5.72 19.70
CA ARG A 163 -31.92 -6.58 20.56
C ARG A 163 -32.68 -5.78 21.63
N GLY A 164 -32.56 -4.45 21.65
CA GLY A 164 -33.17 -3.60 22.67
C GLY A 164 -32.58 -3.79 24.07
N ARG A 165 -31.36 -4.36 24.20
CA ARG A 165 -30.68 -4.58 25.48
C ARG A 165 -29.86 -3.35 25.86
N LEU A 166 -30.55 -2.28 26.21
CA LEU A 166 -29.94 -1.03 26.66
C LEU A 166 -30.22 -0.80 28.16
N PRO A 167 -29.22 -0.34 28.94
CA PRO A 167 -27.85 -0.03 28.51
C PRO A 167 -27.02 -1.29 28.22
N SER A 168 -26.24 -1.28 27.12
CA SER A 168 -25.34 -2.39 26.80
C SER A 168 -24.15 -2.38 27.79
N PRO A 169 -23.74 -3.55 28.33
CA PRO A 169 -22.53 -3.67 29.15
C PRO A 169 -21.25 -3.24 28.42
N HIS A 170 -21.29 -3.17 27.09
CA HIS A 170 -20.17 -2.80 26.23
C HIS A 170 -20.22 -1.33 25.79
N GLY A 171 -21.19 -0.54 26.26
CA GLY A 171 -21.36 0.86 25.87
C GLY A 171 -20.13 1.72 26.10
N ARG A 172 -19.49 1.63 27.27
CA ARG A 172 -18.28 2.42 27.59
C ARG A 172 -17.10 2.06 26.69
N PHE A 173 -16.83 0.77 26.50
CA PHE A 173 -15.74 0.33 25.60
C PHE A 173 -16.00 0.82 24.18
N THR A 174 -17.24 0.66 23.71
CA THR A 174 -17.65 1.04 22.36
C THR A 174 -17.45 2.53 22.15
N ALA A 175 -17.96 3.36 23.07
CA ALA A 175 -17.80 4.81 23.00
C ALA A 175 -16.32 5.22 22.91
N VAL A 176 -15.45 4.67 23.78
CA VAL A 176 -14.01 4.97 23.73
C VAL A 176 -13.41 4.54 22.40
N TRP A 177 -13.69 3.32 21.94
CA TRP A 177 -13.13 2.78 20.70
C TRP A 177 -13.60 3.56 19.47
N THR A 178 -14.90 3.82 19.35
CA THR A 178 -15.45 4.61 18.24
C THR A 178 -14.89 6.03 18.23
N THR A 179 -14.69 6.63 19.40
CA THR A 179 -14.04 7.94 19.48
C THR A 179 -12.61 7.87 18.98
N LEU A 180 -11.80 6.91 19.43
CA LEU A 180 -10.43 6.74 18.96
C LEU A 180 -10.36 6.48 17.45
N ALA A 181 -11.23 5.61 16.92
CA ALA A 181 -11.29 5.30 15.50
C ALA A 181 -11.70 6.53 14.66
N ALA A 182 -12.73 7.27 15.10
CA ALA A 182 -13.17 8.49 14.45
C ALA A 182 -12.09 9.57 14.51
N THR A 183 -11.43 9.75 15.66
CA THR A 183 -10.29 10.67 15.81
C THR A 183 -9.15 10.27 14.88
N GLY A 184 -8.80 8.98 14.81
CA GLY A 184 -7.77 8.48 13.91
C GLY A 184 -8.08 8.77 12.45
N LEU A 185 -9.33 8.53 12.00
CA LEU A 185 -9.78 8.89 10.66
C LEU A 185 -9.74 10.40 10.41
N LEU A 186 -10.17 11.21 11.38
CA LEU A 186 -10.11 12.67 11.26
C LEU A 186 -8.67 13.16 11.16
N VAL A 187 -7.75 12.57 11.92
CA VAL A 187 -6.31 12.87 11.83
C VAL A 187 -5.75 12.47 10.48
N LEU A 188 -6.01 11.24 10.02
CA LEU A 188 -5.55 10.78 8.69
C LEU A 188 -6.14 11.63 7.57
N GLY A 189 -7.44 11.94 7.63
CA GLY A 189 -8.12 12.79 6.66
C GLY A 189 -7.60 14.22 6.69
N PHE A 190 -7.30 14.77 7.87
CA PHE A 190 -6.69 16.09 8.01
C PHE A 190 -5.26 16.11 7.48
N ILE A 191 -4.46 15.09 7.77
CA ILE A 191 -3.12 14.91 7.20
C ILE A 191 -3.23 14.87 5.68
N ALA A 192 -4.05 13.97 5.12
CA ALA A 192 -4.27 13.85 3.68
C ALA A 192 -4.73 15.19 3.05
N PHE A 193 -5.63 15.92 3.70
CA PHE A 193 -6.07 17.26 3.29
C PHE A 193 -4.92 18.28 3.26
N LEU A 194 -4.07 18.29 4.29
CA LEU A 194 -2.87 19.15 4.29
C LEU A 194 -1.94 18.78 3.12
N GLY A 195 -1.72 17.49 2.88
CA GLY A 195 -0.93 17.01 1.73
C GLY A 195 -1.48 17.48 0.39
N TRP A 196 -2.80 17.38 0.20
CA TRP A 196 -3.49 17.91 -0.97
C TRP A 196 -3.31 19.44 -1.15
N GLN A 197 -3.16 20.17 -0.05
CA GLN A 197 -2.82 21.59 -0.03
C GLN A 197 -1.30 21.86 -0.18
N ASN A 198 -0.50 20.86 -0.57
CA ASN A 198 0.96 20.88 -0.63
C ASN A 198 1.62 21.20 0.72
N ARG A 199 1.02 20.72 1.81
CA ARG A 199 1.52 20.82 3.19
C ARG A 199 1.68 19.41 3.78
N GLU A 200 2.58 18.63 3.20
CA GLU A 200 3.04 17.36 3.77
C GLU A 200 3.80 17.59 5.08
N LEU A 201 4.06 16.49 5.79
CA LEU A 201 5.04 16.53 6.87
C LEU A 201 6.39 16.99 6.30
N PRO A 202 7.16 17.79 7.06
CA PRO A 202 8.50 18.18 6.63
C PRO A 202 9.32 16.96 6.24
N TRP A 203 10.19 17.13 5.25
CA TRP A 203 11.16 16.11 4.91
C TRP A 203 12.02 15.76 6.14
N MET A 204 12.13 14.47 6.43
CA MET A 204 12.89 13.92 7.57
C MET A 204 14.05 13.03 7.13
N GLY A 205 14.47 13.13 5.86
CA GLY A 205 15.63 12.39 5.37
C GLY A 205 16.94 12.95 5.93
N GLU A 206 18.05 12.27 5.63
CA GLU A 206 19.38 12.68 6.11
C GLU A 206 20.07 13.65 5.14
N SER A 207 19.93 13.40 3.84
CA SER A 207 20.59 14.17 2.77
C SER A 207 19.56 14.72 1.78
N PRO A 208 19.19 16.01 1.86
CA PRO A 208 18.22 16.58 0.94
C PRO A 208 18.73 16.51 -0.50
N ALA A 209 20.05 16.67 -0.68
CA ALA A 209 20.67 16.59 -2.01
C ALA A 209 20.55 15.18 -2.63
N PHE A 210 20.70 14.12 -1.82
CA PHE A 210 20.53 12.76 -2.27
C PHE A 210 19.08 12.49 -2.66
N ASP A 211 18.12 12.81 -1.79
CA ASP A 211 16.70 12.56 -2.05
C ASP A 211 16.20 13.38 -3.24
N GLN A 212 16.64 14.63 -3.36
CA GLN A 212 16.35 15.45 -4.52
C GLN A 212 16.91 14.83 -5.82
N SER A 213 18.15 14.33 -5.79
CA SER A 213 18.75 13.65 -6.94
C SER A 213 18.02 12.35 -7.29
N TYR A 214 17.71 11.53 -6.29
CA TYR A 214 16.95 10.29 -6.46
C TYR A 214 15.57 10.56 -7.07
N MET A 215 14.83 11.54 -6.56
CA MET A 215 13.49 11.87 -7.07
C MET A 215 13.55 12.39 -8.52
N ARG A 216 14.50 13.27 -8.85
CA ARG A 216 14.70 13.71 -10.25
C ARG A 216 15.05 12.55 -11.18
N ARG A 217 16.02 11.73 -10.78
CA ARG A 217 16.50 10.57 -11.54
C ARG A 217 15.39 9.55 -11.74
N MET A 218 14.73 9.11 -10.68
CA MET A 218 13.68 8.10 -10.77
C MET A 218 12.45 8.61 -11.52
N ALA A 219 12.07 9.88 -11.37
CA ALA A 219 11.00 10.46 -12.19
C ALA A 219 11.35 10.49 -13.68
N ALA A 220 12.59 10.84 -14.04
CA ALA A 220 13.04 10.81 -15.43
C ALA A 220 13.13 9.38 -15.98
N HIS A 221 13.61 8.43 -15.17
CA HIS A 221 13.65 7.00 -15.48
C HIS A 221 12.25 6.44 -15.74
N HIS A 222 11.30 6.73 -14.85
CA HIS A 222 9.89 6.38 -15.04
C HIS A 222 9.27 7.03 -16.28
N ALA A 223 9.64 8.28 -16.61
CA ALA A 223 9.12 8.93 -17.81
C ALA A 223 9.51 8.17 -19.09
N GLN A 224 10.75 7.67 -19.19
CA GLN A 224 11.18 6.81 -20.30
C GLN A 224 10.45 5.47 -20.27
N GLY A 225 10.27 4.85 -19.09
CA GLY A 225 9.51 3.62 -18.95
C GLY A 225 8.05 3.75 -19.41
N VAL A 226 7.40 4.89 -19.11
CA VAL A 226 6.05 5.23 -19.59
C VAL A 226 6.00 5.36 -21.11
N GLU A 227 7.00 6.00 -21.74
CA GLU A 227 7.10 6.12 -23.21
C GLU A 227 7.22 4.75 -23.89
N LEU A 228 8.07 3.88 -23.34
CA LEU A 228 8.23 2.51 -23.84
C LEU A 228 6.94 1.71 -23.67
N ALA A 229 6.30 1.81 -22.51
CA ALA A 229 5.05 1.12 -22.22
C ALA A 229 3.92 1.59 -23.15
N GLN A 230 3.81 2.89 -23.43
CA GLN A 230 2.85 3.42 -24.42
C GLN A 230 3.10 2.84 -25.81
N THR A 231 4.36 2.75 -26.23
CA THR A 231 4.72 2.11 -27.50
C THR A 231 4.27 0.64 -27.54
N ALA A 232 4.39 -0.09 -26.43
CA ALA A 232 3.94 -1.48 -26.35
C ALA A 232 2.41 -1.64 -26.33
N ILE A 233 1.66 -0.72 -25.71
CA ILE A 233 0.19 -0.70 -25.76
C ILE A 233 -0.30 -0.67 -27.22
N GLU A 234 0.36 0.14 -28.05
CA GLU A 234 0.04 0.29 -29.47
C GLU A 234 0.50 -0.92 -30.29
N LYS A 235 1.77 -1.32 -30.14
CA LYS A 235 2.45 -2.20 -31.10
C LYS A 235 2.53 -3.67 -30.72
N ALA A 236 2.39 -4.03 -29.44
CA ALA A 236 2.60 -5.42 -29.03
C ALA A 236 1.61 -6.37 -29.73
N ARG A 237 2.00 -7.62 -29.92
CA ARG A 237 1.09 -8.64 -30.48
C ARG A 237 0.43 -9.45 -29.38
N ASP A 238 1.19 -9.78 -28.34
CA ASP A 238 0.71 -10.52 -27.19
C ASP A 238 -0.25 -9.65 -26.35
N PRO A 239 -1.50 -10.10 -26.14
CA PRO A 239 -2.48 -9.34 -25.37
C PRO A 239 -2.10 -9.18 -23.90
N HIS A 240 -1.37 -10.15 -23.32
CA HIS A 240 -0.91 -10.07 -21.94
C HIS A 240 0.22 -9.04 -21.81
N LEU A 241 1.11 -8.94 -22.81
CA LEU A 241 2.12 -7.89 -22.87
C LEU A 241 1.49 -6.49 -22.99
N LYS A 242 0.40 -6.33 -23.75
CA LYS A 242 -0.35 -5.05 -23.78
C LYS A 242 -0.93 -4.71 -22.41
N ASN A 243 -1.50 -5.68 -21.72
CA ASN A 243 -2.09 -5.48 -20.39
C ASN A 243 -1.00 -5.12 -19.37
N LEU A 244 0.16 -5.79 -19.43
CA LEU A 244 1.34 -5.43 -18.65
C LEU A 244 1.77 -3.98 -18.90
N ALA A 245 1.86 -3.60 -20.17
CA ALA A 245 2.27 -2.25 -20.55
C ALA A 245 1.30 -1.18 -20.04
N ARG A 246 -0.02 -1.44 -20.04
CA ARG A 246 -1.00 -0.53 -19.41
C ARG A 246 -0.75 -0.39 -17.91
N LEU A 247 -0.52 -1.50 -17.20
CA LEU A 247 -0.22 -1.49 -15.77
C LEU A 247 1.08 -0.72 -15.49
N MET A 248 2.17 -1.04 -16.20
CA MET A 248 3.46 -0.34 -16.08
C MET A 248 3.33 1.16 -16.28
N ALA A 249 2.57 1.58 -17.31
CA ALA A 249 2.34 2.99 -17.58
C ALA A 249 1.54 3.68 -16.46
N ALA A 250 0.54 3.01 -15.90
CA ALA A 250 -0.26 3.55 -14.80
C ALA A 250 0.55 3.66 -13.50
N ASP A 251 1.26 2.59 -13.12
CA ASP A 251 2.10 2.54 -11.92
C ASP A 251 3.18 3.63 -11.96
N GLN A 252 3.98 3.69 -13.04
CA GLN A 252 5.06 4.67 -13.16
C GLN A 252 4.57 6.12 -13.25
N LYS A 253 3.41 6.37 -13.87
CA LYS A 253 2.76 7.70 -13.83
C LYS A 253 2.34 8.07 -12.40
N GLY A 254 1.77 7.13 -11.65
CA GLY A 254 1.40 7.33 -10.26
C GLY A 254 2.61 7.67 -9.38
N GLU A 255 3.71 6.93 -9.53
CA GLU A 255 4.96 7.19 -8.80
C GLU A 255 5.58 8.56 -9.15
N ILE A 256 5.56 8.97 -10.43
CA ILE A 256 5.95 10.33 -10.83
C ILE A 256 5.10 11.39 -10.12
N ALA A 257 3.77 11.21 -10.08
CA ALA A 257 2.87 12.16 -9.43
C ALA A 257 3.13 12.27 -7.92
N ILE A 258 3.46 11.14 -7.27
CA ILE A 258 3.88 11.10 -5.86
C ILE A 258 5.17 11.88 -5.67
N PHE A 259 6.21 11.66 -6.49
CA PHE A 259 7.45 12.43 -6.41
C PHE A 259 7.22 13.93 -6.61
N GLN A 260 6.36 14.32 -7.55
CA GLN A 260 6.01 15.73 -7.76
C GLN A 260 5.28 16.35 -6.56
N GLN A 261 4.40 15.60 -5.89
CA GLN A 261 3.73 16.06 -4.69
C GLN A 261 4.71 16.21 -3.52
N TRP A 262 5.53 15.19 -3.26
CA TRP A 262 6.55 15.23 -2.22
C TRP A 262 7.53 16.36 -2.45
N TRP A 263 8.00 16.56 -3.69
CA TRP A 263 8.92 17.64 -4.03
C TRP A 263 8.32 19.02 -3.72
N ARG A 264 7.10 19.28 -4.21
CA ARG A 264 6.39 20.55 -3.96
C ARG A 264 6.28 20.85 -2.48
N SER A 265 6.04 19.83 -1.68
CA SER A 265 5.89 20.01 -0.25
C SER A 265 7.19 20.11 0.53
N TRP A 266 8.24 19.40 0.11
CA TRP A 266 9.50 19.28 0.87
C TRP A 266 10.55 20.30 0.46
N PHE A 267 10.66 20.56 -0.84
CA PHE A 267 11.72 21.39 -1.42
C PHE A 267 11.17 22.67 -2.07
N GLY A 268 9.86 22.73 -2.29
CA GLY A 268 9.19 23.86 -2.91
C GLY A 268 9.32 23.90 -4.44
N GLY A 269 8.33 24.51 -5.09
CA GLY A 269 8.25 24.56 -6.55
C GLY A 269 7.97 23.20 -7.19
N ASP A 270 7.97 23.15 -8.51
CA ASP A 270 7.77 21.90 -9.25
C ASP A 270 9.06 21.07 -9.30
N LEU A 271 8.93 19.75 -9.38
CA LEU A 271 10.05 18.82 -9.55
C LEU A 271 10.82 19.18 -10.84
N PRO A 272 12.07 19.66 -10.75
CA PRO A 272 12.85 19.99 -11.93
C PRO A 272 13.26 18.71 -12.68
N PRO A 273 13.52 18.79 -13.99
CA PRO A 273 14.05 17.65 -14.75
C PRO A 273 15.42 17.23 -14.20
N ALA A 274 15.77 15.96 -14.38
CA ALA A 274 17.11 15.46 -14.10
C ALA A 274 18.16 16.23 -14.91
N ALA A 275 19.28 16.59 -14.29
CA ALA A 275 20.38 17.24 -14.99
C ALA A 275 21.00 16.29 -16.03
N PRO A 276 21.65 16.81 -17.10
CA PRO A 276 22.30 15.96 -18.11
C PRO A 276 23.29 14.95 -17.51
N GLU A 277 24.06 15.35 -16.49
CA GLU A 277 25.02 14.49 -15.80
C GLU A 277 24.31 13.39 -14.99
N GLU A 278 23.20 13.74 -14.33
CA GLU A 278 22.35 12.75 -13.63
C GLU A 278 21.78 11.75 -14.65
N HIS A 279 21.30 12.24 -15.79
CA HIS A 279 20.70 11.41 -16.84
C HIS A 279 21.70 10.44 -17.47
N ALA A 280 22.94 10.87 -17.68
CA ALA A 280 24.00 10.05 -18.26
C ALA A 280 24.47 8.89 -17.36
N THR A 281 24.24 8.99 -16.03
CA THR A 281 24.69 8.02 -15.05
C THR A 281 23.58 7.08 -14.56
N MET A 282 22.34 7.26 -15.03
CA MET A 282 21.24 6.38 -14.66
C MET A 282 21.37 5.00 -15.31
N PRO A 283 21.47 3.92 -14.51
CA PRO A 283 21.53 2.56 -15.06
C PRO A 283 20.21 2.21 -15.77
N GLY A 284 20.32 1.42 -16.84
CA GLY A 284 19.16 0.88 -17.57
C GLY A 284 18.45 1.85 -18.51
N MET A 285 18.83 3.13 -18.54
CA MET A 285 18.31 4.08 -19.54
C MET A 285 18.66 3.64 -20.95
N LEU A 286 17.69 3.73 -21.85
CA LEU A 286 17.85 3.45 -23.27
C LEU A 286 18.29 4.69 -24.03
N SER A 287 19.15 4.50 -25.03
CA SER A 287 19.50 5.56 -25.99
C SER A 287 18.34 5.86 -26.94
N SER A 288 18.35 7.05 -27.53
CA SER A 288 17.37 7.43 -28.56
C SER A 288 17.35 6.44 -29.73
N GLU A 289 18.50 5.85 -30.09
CA GLU A 289 18.61 4.85 -31.15
C GLU A 289 17.92 3.53 -30.76
N GLN A 290 17.99 3.12 -29.50
CA GLN A 290 17.29 1.94 -28.99
C GLN A 290 15.78 2.16 -28.97
N ILE A 291 15.32 3.34 -28.52
CA ILE A 291 13.89 3.71 -28.51
C ILE A 291 13.35 3.77 -29.94
N ASP A 292 14.08 4.43 -30.84
CA ASP A 292 13.73 4.48 -32.26
C ASP A 292 13.76 3.10 -32.92
N GLY A 293 14.74 2.27 -32.56
CA GLY A 293 14.83 0.89 -33.00
C GLY A 293 13.58 0.12 -32.62
N LEU A 294 13.13 0.22 -31.37
CA LEU A 294 11.89 -0.38 -30.89
C LEU A 294 10.65 0.13 -31.68
N ARG A 295 10.57 1.45 -31.91
CA ARG A 295 9.49 2.08 -32.69
C ARG A 295 9.46 1.64 -34.15
N ARG A 296 10.62 1.38 -34.76
CA ARG A 296 10.73 0.92 -36.16
C ARG A 296 10.68 -0.60 -36.31
N THR A 297 10.84 -1.35 -35.22
CA THR A 297 10.85 -2.81 -35.23
C THR A 297 9.54 -3.36 -35.79
N ASN A 298 9.66 -4.37 -36.66
CA ASN A 298 8.55 -5.10 -37.24
C ASN A 298 7.72 -5.79 -36.16
N SER A 299 6.43 -6.01 -36.43
CA SER A 299 5.47 -6.57 -35.46
C SER A 299 5.93 -7.87 -34.80
N ASP A 300 6.62 -8.73 -35.54
CA ASP A 300 6.97 -10.08 -35.09
C ASP A 300 8.17 -10.11 -34.14
N ALA A 301 9.04 -9.10 -34.23
CA ALA A 301 10.21 -8.95 -33.36
C ALA A 301 9.97 -7.93 -32.24
N PHE A 302 8.82 -7.27 -32.21
CA PHE A 302 8.52 -6.20 -31.26
C PHE A 302 8.47 -6.72 -29.82
N ASP A 303 7.65 -7.74 -29.54
CA ASP A 303 7.43 -8.22 -28.17
C ASP A 303 8.74 -8.70 -27.50
N PRO A 304 9.59 -9.53 -28.13
CA PRO A 304 10.87 -9.94 -27.53
C PRO A 304 11.84 -8.77 -27.30
N LEU A 305 11.88 -7.81 -28.25
CA LEU A 305 12.73 -6.63 -28.11
C LEU A 305 12.25 -5.74 -26.96
N PHE A 306 10.94 -5.47 -26.87
CA PHE A 306 10.36 -4.71 -25.78
C PHE A 306 10.66 -5.34 -24.43
N ILE A 307 10.46 -6.66 -24.29
CA ILE A 307 10.75 -7.39 -23.04
C ILE A 307 12.22 -7.25 -22.65
N THR A 308 13.14 -7.40 -23.61
CA THR A 308 14.58 -7.27 -23.38
C THR A 308 14.96 -5.86 -22.90
N LEU A 309 14.43 -4.84 -23.57
CA LEU A 309 14.70 -3.44 -23.26
C LEU A 309 14.09 -3.03 -21.90
N MET A 310 12.82 -3.38 -21.66
CA MET A 310 12.13 -3.07 -20.41
C MET A 310 12.73 -3.83 -19.22
N THR A 311 13.24 -5.05 -19.42
CA THR A 311 13.97 -5.79 -18.39
C THR A 311 15.24 -5.04 -17.97
N THR A 312 16.05 -4.63 -18.94
CA THR A 312 17.26 -3.83 -18.70
C THR A 312 16.93 -2.52 -17.99
N HIS A 313 15.88 -1.85 -18.44
CA HIS A 313 15.37 -0.62 -17.83
C HIS A 313 15.01 -0.85 -16.35
N HIS A 314 14.17 -1.85 -16.05
CA HIS A 314 13.76 -2.14 -14.67
C HIS A 314 14.90 -2.61 -13.77
N GLN A 315 15.90 -3.34 -14.27
CA GLN A 315 17.10 -3.64 -13.51
C GLN A 315 17.84 -2.37 -13.07
N GLY A 316 17.84 -1.34 -13.93
CA GLY A 316 18.34 -0.01 -13.58
C GLY A 316 17.54 0.66 -12.46
N ALA A 317 16.22 0.64 -12.55
CA ALA A 317 15.35 1.18 -11.51
C ALA A 317 15.57 0.48 -10.15
N ILE A 318 15.70 -0.86 -10.14
CA ILE A 318 16.01 -1.63 -8.93
C ILE A 318 17.36 -1.20 -8.35
N ALA A 319 18.40 -1.06 -9.18
CA ALA A 319 19.72 -0.64 -8.71
C ALA A 319 19.70 0.76 -8.07
N MET A 320 18.91 1.69 -8.61
CA MET A 320 18.70 3.01 -8.04
C MET A 320 17.89 2.97 -6.73
N ALA A 321 16.84 2.16 -6.67
CA ALA A 321 16.06 1.98 -5.44
C ALA A 321 16.90 1.35 -4.32
N ASP A 322 17.74 0.36 -4.65
CA ASP A 322 18.70 -0.26 -3.73
C ASP A 322 19.77 0.73 -3.25
N GLU A 323 20.21 1.66 -4.11
CA GLU A 323 21.09 2.77 -3.72
C GLU A 323 20.42 3.65 -2.66
N ALA A 324 19.15 4.01 -2.87
CA ALA A 324 18.38 4.81 -1.92
C ALA A 324 18.12 4.09 -0.59
N LEU A 325 17.75 2.81 -0.63
CA LEU A 325 17.56 2.00 0.58
C LEU A 325 18.86 1.90 1.39
N ARG A 326 20.00 1.65 0.74
CA ARG A 326 21.29 1.64 1.43
C ARG A 326 21.64 3.00 2.01
N HIS A 327 21.33 4.10 1.32
CA HIS A 327 21.58 5.43 1.85
C HIS A 327 20.76 5.68 3.11
N ALA A 328 19.47 5.35 3.09
CA ALA A 328 18.58 5.46 4.25
C ALA A 328 18.96 4.54 5.42
N GLN A 329 19.63 3.41 5.16
CA GLN A 329 20.06 2.45 6.19
C GLN A 329 21.48 2.68 6.73
N ARG A 330 22.22 3.69 6.22
CA ARG A 330 23.62 3.88 6.61
C ARG A 330 23.76 4.26 8.08
N GLY A 331 22.86 5.10 8.61
CA GLY A 331 22.83 5.42 10.05
C GLY A 331 22.69 4.17 10.92
N GLU A 332 21.83 3.22 10.53
CA GLU A 332 21.61 1.97 11.26
C GLU A 332 22.73 0.94 11.07
N ILE A 333 23.32 0.84 9.88
CA ILE A 333 24.45 -0.06 9.60
C ILE A 333 25.72 0.40 10.32
N GLU A 334 25.96 1.71 10.40
CA GLU A 334 27.13 2.27 11.08
C GLU A 334 27.07 2.10 12.61
N LEU A 335 25.86 2.07 13.18
CA LEU A 335 25.63 1.63 14.56
C LEU A 335 26.02 0.16 14.80
N MET A 336 25.89 -0.70 13.79
CA MET A 336 26.22 -2.13 13.88
C MET A 336 27.70 -2.42 13.60
N HIS A 337 28.47 -1.45 13.11
CA HIS A 337 29.91 -1.63 12.90
C HIS A 337 30.65 -1.85 14.24
N GLY A 338 30.94 -3.13 14.53
CA GLY A 338 31.67 -3.58 15.71
C GLY A 338 30.82 -4.14 16.86
N SER A 339 29.50 -4.37 16.65
CA SER A 339 28.63 -5.04 17.63
C SER A 339 27.94 -6.27 17.03
N GLU A 340 27.85 -7.36 17.80
CA GLU A 340 27.25 -8.64 17.37
C GLU A 340 26.24 -9.18 18.41
N GLY A 341 25.32 -10.04 17.96
CA GLY A 341 24.36 -10.74 18.82
C GLY A 341 23.25 -9.86 19.39
N LEU A 342 22.78 -10.17 20.60
CA LEU A 342 21.66 -9.48 21.26
C LEU A 342 21.89 -7.97 21.45
N ALA A 343 23.15 -7.55 21.63
CA ALA A 343 23.51 -6.15 21.79
C ALA A 343 23.24 -5.33 20.50
N ALA A 344 23.45 -5.91 19.33
CA ALA A 344 23.13 -5.27 18.06
C ALA A 344 21.60 -5.13 17.87
N VAL A 345 20.83 -6.15 18.27
CA VAL A 345 19.35 -6.13 18.18
C VAL A 345 18.76 -5.08 19.12
N GLU A 346 19.26 -4.99 20.35
CA GLU A 346 18.79 -4.01 21.34
C GLU A 346 19.12 -2.58 20.92
N ALA A 347 20.33 -2.33 20.41
CA ALA A 347 20.75 -1.04 19.88
C ALA A 347 19.88 -0.61 18.68
N ALA A 348 19.64 -1.52 17.72
CA ALA A 348 18.77 -1.25 16.58
C ALA A 348 17.33 -0.94 17.03
N THR A 349 16.80 -1.70 17.99
CA THR A 349 15.43 -1.52 18.50
C THR A 349 15.25 -0.20 19.24
N PHE A 350 16.24 0.21 20.04
CA PHE A 350 16.20 1.48 20.75
C PHE A 350 16.33 2.66 19.78
N SER A 351 17.19 2.56 18.77
CA SER A 351 17.36 3.61 17.76
C SER A 351 16.13 3.78 16.87
N LEU A 352 15.34 2.73 16.61
CA LEU A 352 14.04 2.83 15.94
C LEU A 352 13.02 3.70 16.71
N LEU A 353 13.27 3.97 17.99
CA LEU A 353 12.36 4.70 18.89
C LEU A 353 12.82 6.13 19.21
N VAL A 354 14.01 6.53 18.76
CA VAL A 354 14.59 7.86 19.02
C VAL A 354 14.64 8.64 17.70
N PRO A 355 14.35 9.96 17.70
CA PRO A 355 14.54 10.79 16.51
C PRO A 355 15.99 10.71 15.99
N ALA A 356 16.14 10.58 14.67
CA ALA A 356 17.46 10.59 14.02
C ALA A 356 18.22 11.90 14.35
N GLY A 357 19.52 11.79 14.63
CA GLY A 357 20.40 12.85 15.12
C GLY A 357 20.69 12.80 16.64
N ASP A 358 19.81 12.16 17.41
CA ASP A 358 19.97 12.01 18.86
C ASP A 358 20.65 10.68 19.25
N ALA A 359 20.78 9.75 18.31
CA ALA A 359 21.56 8.54 18.48
C ALA A 359 23.06 8.86 18.52
N SER A 360 23.83 8.04 19.24
CA SER A 360 25.25 8.31 19.46
C SER A 360 26.15 8.18 18.22
N ALA A 361 25.68 7.52 17.16
CA ALA A 361 26.40 7.38 15.90
C ALA A 361 26.33 8.67 15.07
N ASP A 362 25.15 9.30 15.00
CA ASP A 362 24.88 10.51 14.22
C ASP A 362 25.72 11.72 14.68
N ARG A 363 26.16 11.72 15.94
CA ARG A 363 27.04 12.77 16.49
C ARG A 363 28.51 12.64 16.09
N ARG A 364 28.97 11.49 15.58
CA ARG A 364 30.40 11.28 15.29
C ARG A 364 30.85 11.93 13.97
N GLU A 365 29.97 12.09 12.99
CA GLU A 365 30.32 12.74 11.71
C GLU A 365 30.35 14.27 11.77
N GLN A 366 29.74 14.90 12.77
CA GLN A 366 29.76 16.36 12.93
C GLN A 366 31.07 16.90 13.54
N ALA A 367 31.99 16.03 13.96
CA ALA A 367 33.31 16.44 14.41
C ALA A 367 34.24 16.63 13.19
N PRO A 368 34.79 17.85 12.96
CA PRO A 368 35.70 18.05 11.84
C PRO A 368 36.91 17.13 11.98
N SER A 369 37.18 16.34 10.92
CA SER A 369 38.31 15.42 10.86
C SER A 369 39.61 16.19 11.03
N THR A 370 40.17 16.19 12.23
CA THR A 370 41.54 16.66 12.45
C THR A 370 42.49 15.62 11.86
N HIS A 371 42.78 15.73 10.57
CA HIS A 371 43.93 15.06 9.98
C HIS A 371 45.20 15.60 10.65
N ARG A 372 45.84 14.77 11.48
CA ARG A 372 47.26 14.92 11.81
C ARG A 372 48.06 14.23 10.71
N HIS A 373 49.06 14.95 10.21
CA HIS A 373 50.08 14.49 9.27
C HIS A 373 50.88 13.28 9.79
#